data_AF-A0AAV0U6Q5-F1
#
_entry.id   AF-A0AAV0U6Q5-F1
#
_cell.length_a   1.000
_cell.length_b   1.000
_cell.length_c   1.000
_cell.angle_alpha   90.00
_cell.angle_beta   90.00
_cell.angle_gamma   90.00
#
_symmetry.space_group_name_H-M   'P 1'
#
loop_
_entity.id
_entity.type
_entity.pdbx_description
1 polymer ?
#
loop_
_entity_poly.entity_id
_entity_poly.type
_entity_poly.pdbx_seq_one_letter_code
_entity_poly.pdbx_strand_id
1 'polypeptide(L)'
;MIWAILCVAALTLSTVGTGLIVFKFCKNWNVRASSARWLFTAFFTYLFITSVARLVYFVWLTIAVNKRKPFSDYDDLNKKSVMTTELYRLGTSAVLKLIQKQNGWITAVILIGDTAHFGVSIWIGALVYELSKLVALSMDRGEKHERAKIRLYSWIGHSSIAAFLVVQVVLAITFSGYSTYAYSLLLAVYVAQIFVLVYMVIVVIMLKIERSKLRKRSRTFCGFSSLPTAQMDYARICVIRLSIPVFVSDPIRGTDT
;
A
#
# COMPACT_ATOMS: atom_id res chain seq x y z
N MET A 1 -11.74 22.89 8.88
CA MET A 1 -12.43 21.94 7.97
C MET A 1 -11.76 21.74 6.61
N ILE A 2 -11.17 22.76 5.94
CA ILE A 2 -10.61 22.59 4.57
C ILE A 2 -9.56 21.46 4.44
N TRP A 3 -8.71 21.27 5.45
CA TRP A 3 -7.73 20.19 5.54
C TRP A 3 -8.37 18.79 5.56
N ALA A 4 -9.47 18.60 6.31
CA ALA A 4 -10.17 17.32 6.36
C ALA A 4 -10.79 16.97 4.99
N ILE A 5 -11.37 17.96 4.31
CA ILE A 5 -11.90 17.81 2.95
C ILE A 5 -10.78 17.45 1.96
N LEU A 6 -9.63 18.14 2.04
CA LEU A 6 -8.46 17.86 1.20
C LEU A 6 -7.91 16.44 1.43
N CYS A 7 -7.83 15.98 2.68
CA CYS A 7 -7.40 14.61 2.99
C CYS A 7 -8.42 13.55 2.55
N VAL A 8 -9.73 13.80 2.70
CA VAL A 8 -10.76 12.90 2.16
C VAL A 8 -10.70 12.85 0.63
N ALA A 9 -10.47 13.98 -0.05
CA ALA A 9 -10.29 14.03 -1.50
C ALA A 9 -9.03 13.26 -1.95
N ALA A 10 -7.90 13.47 -1.28
CA ALA A 10 -6.64 12.77 -1.56
C ALA A 10 -6.76 11.26 -1.33
N LEU A 11 -7.40 10.83 -0.23
CA LEU A 11 -7.68 9.43 0.05
C LEU A 11 -8.67 8.82 -0.96
N THR A 12 -9.68 9.58 -1.40
CA THR A 12 -10.62 9.13 -2.44
C THR A 12 -9.88 8.91 -3.75
N LEU A 13 -9.08 9.88 -4.19
CA LEU A 13 -8.29 9.77 -5.43
C LEU A 13 -7.27 8.63 -5.36
N SER A 14 -6.60 8.46 -4.23
CA SER A 14 -5.69 7.33 -3.97
C SER A 14 -6.43 5.98 -4.00
N THR A 15 -7.61 5.90 -3.40
CA THR A 15 -8.46 4.70 -3.38
C THR A 15 -8.93 4.33 -4.78
N VAL A 16 -9.45 5.30 -5.54
CA VAL A 16 -9.89 5.10 -6.94
C VAL A 16 -8.71 4.68 -7.82
N GLY A 17 -7.57 5.37 -7.72
CA GLY A 17 -6.36 5.02 -8.47
C GLY A 17 -5.87 3.59 -8.16
N THR A 18 -5.83 3.22 -6.88
CA THR A 18 -5.43 1.87 -6.45
C THR A 18 -6.45 0.82 -6.93
N GLY A 19 -7.75 1.12 -6.87
CA GLY A 19 -8.81 0.23 -7.36
C GLY A 19 -8.74 0.00 -8.87
N LEU A 20 -8.49 1.04 -9.66
CA LEU A 20 -8.28 0.94 -11.11
C LEU A 20 -7.01 0.12 -11.45
N ILE A 21 -5.95 0.24 -10.66
CA ILE A 21 -4.73 -0.58 -10.80
C ILE A 21 -5.05 -2.05 -10.52
N VAL A 22 -5.74 -2.38 -9.42
CA VAL A 22 -6.18 -3.75 -9.10
C VAL A 22 -7.07 -4.30 -10.21
N PHE A 23 -8.08 -3.55 -10.65
CA PHE A 23 -8.99 -3.97 -11.73
C PHE A 23 -8.23 -4.28 -13.02
N LYS A 24 -7.27 -3.41 -13.41
CA LYS A 24 -6.43 -3.61 -14.59
C LYS A 24 -5.54 -4.85 -14.47
N PHE A 25 -4.99 -5.13 -13.29
CA PHE A 25 -4.23 -6.37 -13.05
C PHE A 25 -5.13 -7.61 -13.11
N CYS A 26 -6.31 -7.59 -12.49
CA CYS A 26 -7.24 -8.72 -12.51
C CYS A 26 -7.81 -9.01 -13.90
N LYS A 27 -8.07 -7.97 -14.72
CA LYS A 27 -8.64 -8.14 -16.08
C LYS A 27 -7.60 -8.54 -17.13
N ASN A 28 -6.46 -7.84 -17.16
CA ASN A 28 -5.52 -7.94 -18.29
C ASN A 28 -4.30 -8.83 -18.00
N TRP A 29 -4.08 -9.23 -16.74
CA TRP A 29 -2.87 -9.93 -16.36
C TRP A 29 -3.17 -11.39 -15.98
N ASN A 30 -2.47 -12.34 -16.61
CA ASN A 30 -2.45 -13.72 -16.15
C ASN A 30 -1.72 -13.82 -14.80
N VAL A 31 -2.44 -13.56 -13.70
CA VAL A 31 -1.90 -13.44 -12.33
C VAL A 31 -1.18 -14.72 -11.88
N ARG A 32 -1.55 -15.88 -12.45
CA ARG A 32 -0.96 -17.20 -12.14
C ARG A 32 0.32 -17.52 -12.92
N ALA A 33 0.74 -16.65 -13.84
CA ALA A 33 1.86 -16.90 -14.77
C ALA A 33 3.21 -16.27 -14.35
N SER A 34 3.31 -15.67 -13.15
CA SER A 34 4.58 -15.53 -12.43
C SER A 34 4.35 -15.09 -10.98
N SER A 35 5.25 -15.50 -10.10
CA SER A 35 5.22 -15.15 -8.67
C SER A 35 5.22 -13.64 -8.40
N ALA A 36 6.04 -12.86 -9.11
CA ALA A 36 6.09 -11.41 -8.95
C ALA A 36 4.77 -10.73 -9.37
N ARG A 37 4.12 -11.24 -10.42
CA ARG A 37 2.83 -10.74 -10.93
C ARG A 37 1.73 -10.95 -9.89
N TRP A 38 1.70 -12.14 -9.27
CA TRP A 38 0.80 -12.46 -8.17
C TRP A 38 1.04 -11.57 -6.94
N LEU A 39 2.30 -11.36 -6.55
CA LEU A 39 2.67 -10.50 -5.42
C LEU A 39 2.26 -9.03 -5.63
N PHE A 40 2.41 -8.48 -6.85
CA PHE A 40 1.90 -7.14 -7.17
C PHE A 40 0.38 -7.06 -6.99
N THR A 41 -0.40 -8.02 -7.54
CA THR A 41 -1.85 -8.03 -7.38
C THR A 41 -2.26 -8.12 -5.91
N ALA A 42 -1.61 -8.98 -5.12
CA ALA A 42 -1.86 -9.09 -3.67
C ALA A 42 -1.55 -7.76 -2.94
N PHE A 43 -0.37 -7.18 -3.16
CA PHE A 43 0.03 -5.89 -2.59
C PHE A 43 -0.99 -4.77 -2.88
N PHE A 44 -1.37 -4.59 -4.15
CA PHE A 44 -2.33 -3.54 -4.53
C PHE A 44 -3.74 -3.82 -4.01
N THR A 45 -4.15 -5.08 -3.88
CA THR A 45 -5.46 -5.44 -3.29
C THR A 45 -5.51 -5.10 -1.80
N TYR A 46 -4.46 -5.46 -1.03
CA TYR A 46 -4.37 -5.10 0.38
C TYR A 46 -4.23 -3.59 0.60
N LEU A 47 -3.51 -2.89 -0.28
CA LEU A 47 -3.43 -1.42 -0.27
C LEU A 47 -4.80 -0.79 -0.53
N PHE A 48 -5.56 -1.30 -1.51
CA PHE A 48 -6.93 -0.84 -1.78
C PHE A 48 -7.85 -1.04 -0.58
N ILE A 49 -7.86 -2.22 0.03
CA ILE A 49 -8.67 -2.51 1.24
C ILE A 49 -8.31 -1.55 2.38
N THR A 50 -7.01 -1.32 2.62
CA THR A 50 -6.52 -0.38 3.64
C THR A 50 -7.00 1.05 3.36
N SER A 51 -6.93 1.51 2.11
CA SER A 51 -7.36 2.84 1.69
C SER A 51 -8.87 3.02 1.78
N VAL A 52 -9.68 2.02 1.38
CA VAL A 52 -11.14 2.02 1.56
C VAL A 52 -11.50 2.09 3.05
N ALA A 53 -10.91 1.24 3.89
CA ALA A 53 -11.20 1.23 5.33
C ALA A 53 -10.88 2.59 5.98
N ARG A 54 -9.74 3.20 5.64
CA ARG A 54 -9.40 4.55 6.08
C ARG A 54 -10.36 5.60 5.54
N LEU A 55 -10.73 5.55 4.27
CA LEU A 55 -11.67 6.51 3.67
C LEU A 55 -13.04 6.46 4.37
N VAL A 56 -13.60 5.27 4.61
CA VAL A 56 -14.85 5.08 5.36
C VAL A 56 -14.73 5.66 6.77
N TYR A 57 -13.62 5.39 7.46
CA TYR A 57 -13.35 5.96 8.79
C TYR A 57 -13.28 7.50 8.76
N PHE A 58 -12.54 8.10 7.82
CA PHE A 58 -12.40 9.56 7.71
C PHE A 58 -13.70 10.26 7.29
N VAL A 59 -14.51 9.66 6.42
CA VAL A 59 -15.85 10.16 6.07
C VAL A 59 -16.76 10.13 7.31
N TRP A 60 -16.82 9.01 8.03
CA TRP A 60 -17.57 8.92 9.29
C TRP A 60 -17.12 9.96 10.31
N LEU A 61 -15.80 10.10 10.51
CA LEU A 61 -15.16 11.03 11.44
C LEU A 61 -15.48 12.51 11.15
N THR A 62 -15.67 12.83 9.86
CA THR A 62 -16.07 14.17 9.38
C THR A 62 -17.56 14.42 9.65
N ILE A 63 -18.43 13.46 9.32
CA ILE A 63 -19.87 13.52 9.61
C ILE A 63 -20.13 13.61 11.12
N ALA A 64 -19.41 12.84 11.93
CA ALA A 64 -19.56 12.78 13.38
C ALA A 64 -19.18 14.09 14.09
N VAL A 65 -18.30 14.91 13.50
CA VAL A 65 -18.04 16.28 13.97
C VAL A 65 -19.11 17.25 13.48
N ASN A 66 -19.49 17.18 12.20
CA ASN A 66 -20.46 18.12 11.64
C ASN A 66 -21.87 17.99 12.29
N LYS A 67 -22.19 16.83 12.88
CA LYS A 67 -23.42 16.61 13.66
C LYS A 67 -23.42 17.26 15.06
N ARG A 68 -22.27 17.72 15.59
CA ARG A 68 -22.24 18.49 16.85
C ARG A 68 -22.55 19.96 16.52
N LYS A 69 -23.83 20.36 16.64
CA LYS A 69 -24.27 21.74 16.40
C LYS A 69 -23.49 22.74 17.27
N PRO A 70 -23.15 23.93 16.75
CA PRO A 70 -22.77 25.06 17.59
C PRO A 70 -24.04 25.60 18.25
N PHE A 71 -24.16 25.46 19.56
CA PHE A 71 -25.15 26.23 20.33
C PHE A 71 -24.47 27.51 20.80
N SER A 72 -25.14 28.63 20.59
CA SER A 72 -24.67 29.96 20.99
C SER A 72 -24.68 30.09 22.51
N ASP A 73 -23.52 30.37 23.09
CA ASP A 73 -23.35 31.66 23.76
C ASP A 73 -21.88 32.11 23.74
N TYR A 74 -21.62 33.36 24.13
CA TYR A 74 -20.32 34.02 23.98
C TYR A 74 -19.17 33.38 24.80
N ASP A 75 -18.06 33.23 24.08
CA ASP A 75 -16.67 33.24 24.54
C ASP A 75 -15.92 32.07 25.23
N ASP A 76 -14.63 32.08 24.86
CA ASP A 76 -13.41 31.66 25.55
C ASP A 76 -13.10 30.22 25.99
N LEU A 77 -14.06 29.29 26.03
CA LEU A 77 -13.75 27.84 25.98
C LEU A 77 -14.06 27.22 24.60
N ASN A 78 -14.67 27.99 23.70
CA ASN A 78 -15.54 27.49 22.64
C ASN A 78 -14.89 27.41 21.23
N LYS A 79 -13.56 27.57 21.12
CA LYS A 79 -12.83 27.56 19.83
C LYS A 79 -11.45 26.89 19.87
N LYS A 80 -11.02 26.45 21.06
CA LYS A 80 -9.69 26.72 21.61
C LYS A 80 -8.76 25.51 21.75
N SER A 81 -9.10 24.24 21.98
CA SER A 81 -10.34 23.41 22.02
C SER A 81 -10.84 22.84 20.68
N VAL A 82 -11.83 23.47 20.04
CA VAL A 82 -12.55 22.98 18.84
C VAL A 82 -11.64 22.64 17.64
N MET A 83 -10.50 23.33 17.49
CA MET A 83 -9.58 23.12 16.36
C MET A 83 -8.29 22.35 16.74
N THR A 84 -7.84 22.39 17.99
CA THR A 84 -6.71 21.55 18.46
C THR A 84 -7.07 20.07 18.51
N THR A 85 -8.38 19.77 18.58
CA THR A 85 -8.93 18.41 18.50
C THR A 85 -9.01 17.91 17.06
N GLU A 86 -9.30 18.77 16.07
CA GLU A 86 -9.17 18.50 14.62
C GLU A 86 -7.72 18.18 14.21
N LEU A 87 -6.75 18.45 15.08
CA LEU A 87 -5.30 18.32 14.87
C LEU A 87 -4.70 16.97 15.31
N TYR A 88 -5.33 16.26 16.25
CA TYR A 88 -4.98 14.86 16.55
C TYR A 88 -5.47 13.89 15.43
N ARG A 89 -6.13 14.46 14.39
CA ARG A 89 -7.22 13.88 13.60
C ARG A 89 -6.93 13.63 12.12
N LEU A 90 -5.66 13.51 11.75
CA LEU A 90 -5.24 12.84 10.51
C LEU A 90 -4.39 11.57 10.76
N GLY A 91 -4.15 11.21 12.02
CA GLY A 91 -3.44 10.01 12.43
C GLY A 91 -4.24 9.11 13.38
N THR A 92 -3.74 7.90 13.58
CA THR A 92 -4.34 6.83 14.40
C THR A 92 -4.57 7.22 15.86
N SER A 93 -3.82 8.20 16.36
CA SER A 93 -4.07 8.87 17.64
C SER A 93 -5.52 9.34 17.84
N ALA A 94 -6.20 9.85 16.81
CA ALA A 94 -7.60 10.25 16.95
C ALA A 94 -8.56 9.10 17.27
N VAL A 95 -8.19 7.85 16.97
CA VAL A 95 -8.96 6.68 17.40
C VAL A 95 -9.05 6.70 18.93
N LEU A 96 -7.92 6.85 19.62
CA LEU A 96 -7.82 6.75 21.08
C LEU A 96 -8.79 7.66 21.85
N LYS A 97 -8.96 8.92 21.42
CA LYS A 97 -9.85 9.87 22.11
C LYS A 97 -11.33 9.76 21.71
N LEU A 98 -11.68 8.93 20.73
CA LEU A 98 -13.07 8.68 20.31
C LEU A 98 -13.63 7.33 20.79
N ILE A 99 -12.78 6.45 21.32
CA ILE A 99 -13.12 5.10 21.82
C ILE A 99 -14.33 5.08 22.74
N GLN A 100 -14.41 6.05 23.67
CA GLN A 100 -15.42 6.10 24.72
C GLN A 100 -16.88 6.25 24.21
N LYS A 101 -17.09 6.40 22.89
CA LYS A 101 -18.41 6.41 22.24
C LYS A 101 -18.41 5.88 20.80
N GLN A 102 -17.65 4.82 20.51
CA GLN A 102 -17.66 4.16 19.19
C GLN A 102 -18.74 3.08 19.05
N ASN A 103 -19.37 3.03 17.87
CA ASN A 103 -20.23 1.92 17.45
C ASN A 103 -19.35 0.74 16.97
N GLY A 104 -19.71 -0.50 17.31
CA GLY A 104 -18.91 -1.69 16.97
C GLY A 104 -18.59 -1.88 15.48
N TRP A 105 -19.44 -1.39 14.57
CA TRP A 105 -19.16 -1.42 13.13
C TRP A 105 -17.94 -0.57 12.73
N ILE A 106 -17.69 0.54 13.43
CA ILE A 106 -16.52 1.41 13.20
C ILE A 106 -15.26 0.70 13.65
N THR A 107 -15.32 0.06 14.83
CA THR A 107 -14.23 -0.76 15.37
C THR A 107 -13.88 -1.89 14.40
N ALA A 108 -14.87 -2.57 13.80
CA ALA A 108 -14.63 -3.57 12.75
C ALA A 108 -13.94 -3.00 11.50
N VAL A 109 -14.36 -1.82 11.01
CA VAL A 109 -13.70 -1.14 9.87
C VAL A 109 -12.24 -0.79 10.19
N ILE A 110 -11.96 -0.28 11.39
CA ILE A 110 -10.59 0.00 11.85
C ILE A 110 -9.76 -1.29 11.92
N LEU A 111 -10.31 -2.36 12.49
CA LEU A 111 -9.64 -3.66 12.64
C LEU A 111 -9.24 -4.27 11.29
N ILE A 112 -10.14 -4.20 10.31
CA ILE A 112 -9.89 -4.62 8.93
C ILE A 112 -8.81 -3.74 8.29
N GLY A 113 -8.85 -2.42 8.51
CA GLY A 113 -7.84 -1.48 8.02
C GLY A 113 -6.44 -1.74 8.59
N ASP A 114 -6.33 -1.93 9.91
CA ASP A 114 -5.06 -2.22 10.61
C ASP A 114 -4.49 -3.58 10.18
N THR A 115 -5.34 -4.60 10.05
CA THR A 115 -4.99 -5.94 9.53
C THR A 115 -4.53 -5.88 8.08
N ALA A 116 -5.24 -5.12 7.22
CA ALA A 116 -4.87 -4.97 5.83
C ALA A 116 -3.53 -4.21 5.69
N HIS A 117 -3.28 -3.22 6.55
CA HIS A 117 -2.02 -2.47 6.60
C HIS A 117 -0.82 -3.35 7.03
N PHE A 118 -1.02 -4.25 8.00
CA PHE A 118 -0.03 -5.29 8.32
C PHE A 118 0.24 -6.19 7.10
N GLY A 119 -0.81 -6.61 6.39
CA GLY A 119 -0.70 -7.34 5.13
C GLY A 119 0.11 -6.60 4.06
N VAL A 120 -0.09 -5.29 3.87
CA VAL A 120 0.71 -4.45 2.95
C VAL A 120 2.21 -4.56 3.28
N SER A 121 2.57 -4.57 4.56
CA SER A 121 3.98 -4.67 5.02
C SER A 121 4.60 -6.04 4.71
N ILE A 122 3.84 -7.13 4.84
CA ILE A 122 4.27 -8.48 4.43
C ILE A 122 4.46 -8.54 2.91
N TRP A 123 3.47 -8.09 2.14
CA TRP A 123 3.50 -8.20 0.68
C TRP A 123 4.58 -7.33 0.04
N ILE A 124 4.83 -6.11 0.53
CA ILE A 124 5.90 -5.26 0.00
C ILE A 124 7.28 -5.84 0.33
N GLY A 125 7.48 -6.45 1.51
CA GLY A 125 8.72 -7.17 1.84
C GLY A 125 8.98 -8.35 0.91
N ALA A 126 7.97 -9.20 0.70
CA ALA A 126 8.06 -10.35 -0.20
C ALA A 126 8.28 -9.93 -1.67
N LEU A 127 7.64 -8.85 -2.11
CA LEU A 127 7.78 -8.27 -3.45
C LEU A 127 9.20 -7.75 -3.68
N VAL A 128 9.75 -6.96 -2.74
CA VAL A 128 11.14 -6.46 -2.81
C VAL A 128 12.14 -7.62 -2.85
N TYR A 129 11.92 -8.67 -2.07
CA TYR A 129 12.77 -9.86 -2.07
C TYR A 129 12.77 -10.63 -3.41
N GLU A 130 11.62 -10.96 -3.99
CA GLU A 130 11.63 -11.66 -5.29
C GLU A 130 12.11 -10.75 -6.43
N LEU A 131 11.82 -9.43 -6.40
CA LEU A 131 12.37 -8.49 -7.40
C LEU A 131 13.91 -8.42 -7.33
N SER A 132 14.49 -8.36 -6.13
CA SER A 132 15.96 -8.36 -5.97
C SER A 132 16.57 -9.67 -6.49
N LYS A 133 15.92 -10.80 -6.21
CA LYS A 133 16.35 -12.13 -6.65
C LYS A 133 16.23 -12.34 -8.16
N LEU A 134 15.21 -11.74 -8.80
CA LEU A 134 15.05 -11.74 -10.26
C LEU A 134 16.15 -10.93 -10.95
N VAL A 135 16.51 -9.76 -10.40
CA VAL A 135 17.59 -8.93 -10.94
C VAL A 135 18.97 -9.56 -10.72
N ALA A 136 19.24 -10.12 -9.54
CA ALA A 136 20.55 -10.66 -9.19
C ALA A 136 20.90 -11.99 -9.89
N LEU A 137 19.90 -12.85 -10.15
CA LEU A 137 20.13 -14.21 -10.69
C LEU A 137 19.60 -14.42 -12.12
N SER A 138 18.94 -13.42 -12.72
CA SER A 138 18.37 -13.47 -14.09
C SER A 138 17.71 -14.82 -14.43
N MET A 139 16.93 -15.34 -13.48
CA MET A 139 16.72 -16.78 -13.36
C MET A 139 15.41 -17.20 -14.02
N ASP A 140 15.51 -17.86 -15.18
CA ASP A 140 14.37 -18.58 -15.75
C ASP A 140 14.01 -19.77 -14.84
N ARG A 141 12.79 -19.74 -14.29
CA ARG A 141 12.26 -20.74 -13.37
C ARG A 141 11.02 -21.32 -14.02
N GLY A 142 11.16 -22.49 -14.63
CA GLY A 142 10.05 -23.16 -15.31
C GLY A 142 8.77 -23.26 -14.46
N GLU A 143 7.61 -23.13 -15.12
CA GLU A 143 6.32 -22.80 -14.50
C GLU A 143 5.94 -23.60 -13.24
N LYS A 144 6.32 -24.89 -13.19
CA LYS A 144 6.01 -25.78 -12.05
C LYS A 144 6.59 -25.24 -10.74
N HIS A 145 7.79 -24.66 -10.78
CA HIS A 145 8.45 -24.11 -9.59
C HIS A 145 7.86 -22.75 -9.17
N GLU A 146 7.42 -21.92 -10.13
CA GLU A 146 6.72 -20.67 -9.82
C GLU A 146 5.38 -20.91 -9.12
N ARG A 147 4.57 -21.87 -9.60
CA ARG A 147 3.26 -22.19 -8.99
C ARG A 147 3.42 -22.70 -7.56
N ALA A 148 4.44 -23.50 -7.28
CA ALA A 148 4.76 -23.96 -5.92
C ALA A 148 5.11 -22.78 -4.99
N LYS A 149 5.93 -21.84 -5.46
CA LYS A 149 6.26 -20.60 -4.73
C LYS A 149 5.04 -19.71 -4.50
N ILE A 150 4.18 -19.52 -5.49
CA ILE A 150 2.93 -18.74 -5.32
C ILE A 150 2.09 -19.34 -4.20
N ARG A 151 1.93 -20.67 -4.15
CA ARG A 151 1.20 -21.34 -3.07
C ARG A 151 1.87 -21.11 -1.71
N LEU A 152 3.20 -21.20 -1.63
CA LEU A 152 3.94 -20.97 -0.38
C LEU A 152 3.80 -19.52 0.12
N TYR A 153 4.02 -18.52 -0.73
CA TYR A 153 3.86 -17.11 -0.36
C TYR A 153 2.42 -16.76 0.00
N SER A 154 1.45 -17.29 -0.75
CA SER A 154 0.03 -17.13 -0.45
C SER A 154 -0.32 -17.75 0.90
N TRP A 155 0.12 -18.98 1.18
CA TRP A 155 -0.16 -19.66 2.44
C TRP A 155 0.50 -18.97 3.64
N ILE A 156 1.80 -18.66 3.59
CA ILE A 156 2.51 -17.99 4.70
C ILE A 156 1.96 -16.56 4.91
N GLY A 157 1.77 -15.80 3.83
CA GLY A 157 1.29 -14.42 3.90
C GLY A 157 -0.13 -14.32 4.42
N HIS A 158 -1.09 -15.09 3.88
CA HIS A 158 -2.46 -15.07 4.40
C HIS A 158 -2.55 -15.69 5.81
N SER A 159 -1.76 -16.72 6.15
CA SER A 159 -1.77 -17.29 7.51
C SER A 159 -1.26 -16.29 8.56
N SER A 160 -0.20 -15.55 8.27
CA SER A 160 0.30 -14.50 9.18
C SER A 160 -0.69 -13.33 9.33
N ILE A 161 -1.35 -12.92 8.24
CA ILE A 161 -2.41 -11.89 8.28
C ILE A 161 -3.64 -12.39 9.06
N ALA A 162 -4.05 -13.65 8.87
CA ALA A 162 -5.16 -14.25 9.59
C ALA A 162 -4.86 -14.39 11.10
N ALA A 163 -3.64 -14.81 11.47
CA ALA A 163 -3.21 -14.87 12.86
C ALA A 163 -3.23 -13.47 13.52
N PHE A 164 -2.76 -12.43 12.82
CA PHE A 164 -2.84 -11.05 13.29
C PHE A 164 -4.29 -10.59 13.48
N LEU A 165 -5.19 -10.92 12.54
CA LEU A 165 -6.62 -10.63 12.66
C LEU A 165 -7.25 -11.31 13.88
N VAL A 166 -6.93 -12.57 14.14
CA VAL A 166 -7.45 -13.32 15.30
C VAL A 166 -7.00 -12.65 16.61
N VAL A 167 -5.71 -12.29 16.74
CA VAL A 167 -5.20 -11.57 17.92
C VAL A 167 -5.93 -10.23 18.11
N GLN A 168 -6.11 -9.47 17.03
CA GLN A 168 -6.84 -8.19 17.05
C GLN A 168 -8.32 -8.35 17.45
N VAL A 169 -9.01 -9.38 16.96
CA VAL A 169 -10.41 -9.67 17.33
C VAL A 169 -10.52 -10.09 18.79
N VAL A 170 -9.63 -10.96 19.28
CA VAL A 170 -9.62 -11.39 20.69
C VAL A 170 -9.38 -10.19 21.63
N LEU A 171 -8.45 -9.30 21.29
CA LEU A 171 -8.21 -8.06 22.06
C LEU A 171 -9.45 -7.15 22.05
N ALA A 172 -10.10 -6.96 20.90
CA ALA A 172 -11.29 -6.11 20.79
C ALA A 172 -12.49 -6.63 21.62
N ILE A 173 -12.67 -7.96 21.68
CA ILE A 173 -13.71 -8.61 22.50
C ILE A 173 -13.37 -8.50 23.99
N THR A 174 -12.15 -8.88 24.38
CA THR A 174 -11.73 -8.94 25.79
C THR A 174 -11.80 -7.57 26.49
N PHE A 175 -11.50 -6.49 25.76
CA PHE A 175 -11.53 -5.12 26.30
C PHE A 175 -12.79 -4.32 25.91
N SER A 176 -13.82 -4.97 25.35
CA SER A 176 -15.09 -4.34 24.94
C SER A 176 -14.93 -3.09 24.07
N GLY A 177 -13.90 -3.06 23.20
CA GLY A 177 -13.54 -1.89 22.40
C GLY A 177 -12.09 -1.90 21.94
N TYR A 178 -11.68 -0.85 21.23
CA TYR A 178 -10.27 -0.64 20.90
C TYR A 178 -9.52 -0.32 22.20
N SER A 179 -8.45 -1.05 22.50
CA SER A 179 -7.71 -0.95 23.75
C SER A 179 -6.31 -0.37 23.52
N THR A 180 -5.66 0.12 24.59
CA THR A 180 -4.25 0.52 24.55
C THR A 180 -3.36 -0.58 23.96
N TYR A 181 -3.67 -1.85 24.21
CA TYR A 181 -2.96 -2.99 23.61
C TYR A 181 -3.12 -3.09 22.09
N ALA A 182 -4.31 -2.80 21.54
CA ALA A 182 -4.53 -2.76 20.10
C ALA A 182 -3.76 -1.60 19.44
N TYR A 183 -3.66 -0.46 20.14
CA TYR A 183 -2.81 0.66 19.71
C TYR A 183 -1.31 0.31 19.76
N SER A 184 -0.83 -0.36 20.80
CA SER A 184 0.56 -0.85 20.87
C SER A 184 0.87 -1.85 19.76
N LEU A 185 -0.07 -2.74 19.43
CA LEU A 185 0.07 -3.69 18.33
C LEU A 185 0.12 -2.97 16.98
N LEU A 186 -0.71 -1.94 16.78
CA LEU A 186 -0.64 -1.09 15.58
C LEU A 186 0.68 -0.30 15.50
N LEU A 187 1.21 0.19 16.62
CA LEU A 187 2.52 0.83 16.67
C LEU A 187 3.64 -0.14 16.25
N ALA A 188 3.56 -1.41 16.67
CA ALA A 188 4.47 -2.45 16.21
C ALA A 188 4.37 -2.70 14.69
N VAL A 189 3.17 -2.62 14.09
CA VAL A 189 3.01 -2.67 12.62
C VAL A 189 3.70 -1.50 11.93
N TYR A 190 3.61 -0.28 12.47
CA TYR A 190 4.34 0.88 11.94
C TYR A 190 5.87 0.70 12.04
N VAL A 191 6.37 0.15 13.14
CA VAL A 191 7.80 -0.18 13.30
C VAL A 191 8.23 -1.25 12.29
N ALA A 192 7.43 -2.30 12.10
CA ALA A 192 7.67 -3.31 11.07
C ALA A 192 7.70 -2.71 9.65
N GLN A 193 6.80 -1.77 9.35
CA GLN A 193 6.79 -1.05 8.08
C GLN A 193 8.07 -0.21 7.87
N ILE A 194 8.57 0.44 8.91
CA ILE A 194 9.86 1.17 8.86
C ILE A 194 11.01 0.20 8.53
N PHE A 195 11.08 -0.97 9.17
CA PHE A 195 12.07 -1.99 8.84
C PHE A 195 11.99 -2.45 7.38
N VAL A 196 10.79 -2.65 6.83
CA VAL A 196 10.61 -3.05 5.42
C VAL A 196 10.99 -1.92 4.45
N LEU A 197 10.75 -0.65 4.81
CA LEU A 197 11.23 0.51 4.03
C LEU A 197 12.76 0.60 4.03
N VAL A 198 13.40 0.41 5.18
CA VAL A 198 14.87 0.36 5.29
C VAL A 198 15.43 -0.79 4.45
N TYR A 199 14.82 -1.98 4.52
CA TYR A 199 15.17 -3.14 3.70
C TYR A 199 15.07 -2.82 2.20
N MET A 200 13.99 -2.17 1.76
CA MET A 200 13.84 -1.74 0.35
C MET A 200 14.96 -0.78 -0.08
N VAL A 201 15.31 0.20 0.75
CA VAL A 201 16.40 1.15 0.45
C VAL A 201 17.75 0.41 0.33
N ILE A 202 18.05 -0.50 1.26
CA ILE A 202 19.27 -1.32 1.22
C ILE A 202 19.34 -2.13 -0.07
N VAL A 203 18.26 -2.84 -0.42
CA VAL A 203 18.17 -3.63 -1.66
C VAL A 203 18.41 -2.76 -2.90
N VAL A 204 17.77 -1.58 -2.99
CA VAL A 204 17.96 -0.64 -4.11
C VAL A 204 19.42 -0.16 -4.19
N ILE A 205 20.07 0.09 -3.06
CA ILE A 205 21.50 0.46 -3.01
C ILE A 205 22.38 -0.69 -3.51
N MET A 206 22.15 -1.93 -3.07
CA MET A 206 22.91 -3.09 -3.53
C MET A 206 22.78 -3.30 -5.04
N LEU A 207 21.55 -3.26 -5.58
CA LEU A 207 21.30 -3.36 -7.02
C LEU A 207 21.95 -2.21 -7.82
N LYS A 208 21.99 -0.99 -7.27
CA LYS A 208 22.70 0.16 -7.87
C LYS A 208 24.21 -0.07 -7.91
N ILE A 209 24.79 -0.63 -6.85
CA ILE A 209 26.23 -0.98 -6.79
C ILE A 209 26.55 -2.08 -7.80
N GLU A 210 25.78 -3.17 -7.87
CA GLU A 210 25.98 -4.26 -8.82
C GLU A 210 25.86 -3.80 -10.28
N ARG A 211 24.81 -3.02 -10.61
CA ARG A 211 24.67 -2.38 -11.92
C ARG A 211 25.89 -1.50 -12.24
N SER A 212 26.45 -0.78 -11.25
CA SER A 212 27.65 0.04 -11.46
C SER A 212 28.91 -0.81 -11.73
N LYS A 213 29.06 -1.95 -11.05
CA LYS A 213 30.15 -2.93 -11.28
C LYS A 213 30.05 -3.52 -12.68
N LEU A 214 28.86 -3.99 -13.08
CA LEU A 214 28.59 -4.51 -14.43
C LEU A 214 28.85 -3.45 -15.51
N ARG A 215 28.39 -2.20 -15.31
CA ARG A 215 28.64 -1.08 -16.24
C ARG A 215 30.12 -0.69 -16.35
N LYS A 216 30.90 -0.85 -15.27
CA LYS A 216 32.37 -0.66 -15.32
C LYS A 216 33.02 -1.78 -16.13
N ARG A 217 32.71 -3.06 -15.83
CA ARG A 217 33.27 -4.24 -16.52
C ARG A 217 32.92 -4.27 -18.03
N SER A 218 31.70 -3.90 -18.40
CA SER A 218 31.29 -3.75 -19.81
C SER A 218 32.09 -2.65 -20.53
N ARG A 219 32.37 -1.51 -19.88
CA ARG A 219 33.24 -0.48 -20.46
C ARG A 219 34.69 -0.93 -20.64
N THR A 220 35.19 -1.84 -19.81
CA THR A 220 36.53 -2.45 -20.01
C THR A 220 36.55 -3.44 -21.18
N PHE A 221 35.41 -4.11 -21.46
CA PHE A 221 35.30 -5.08 -22.56
C PHE A 221 35.02 -4.45 -23.93
N CYS A 222 34.42 -3.25 -23.99
CA CYS A 222 34.23 -2.50 -25.24
C CYS A 222 35.53 -1.97 -25.89
N GLY A 223 36.71 -2.38 -25.39
CA GLY A 223 37.98 -2.29 -26.13
C GLY A 223 38.14 -3.38 -27.19
N PHE A 224 37.22 -4.35 -27.30
CA PHE A 224 37.28 -5.43 -28.27
C PHE A 224 35.97 -5.59 -29.06
N SER A 225 36.06 -5.30 -30.37
CA SER A 225 35.21 -5.76 -31.50
C SER A 225 33.75 -6.15 -31.27
N SER A 226 32.84 -5.30 -31.74
CA SER A 226 31.63 -5.61 -32.55
C SER A 226 31.04 -7.03 -32.51
N LEU A 227 29.88 -7.21 -31.86
CA LEU A 227 28.74 -8.07 -32.27
C LEU A 227 27.47 -7.69 -31.45
N PRO A 228 26.23 -8.18 -31.73
CA PRO A 228 25.17 -7.25 -32.13
C PRO A 228 24.11 -6.91 -31.06
N THR A 229 23.42 -5.81 -31.34
CA THR A 229 22.30 -5.24 -30.60
C THR A 229 21.03 -6.11 -30.67
N ALA A 230 20.83 -7.01 -29.71
CA ALA A 230 19.57 -7.76 -29.57
C ALA A 230 19.00 -7.84 -28.13
N GLN A 231 19.76 -7.44 -27.09
CA GLN A 231 19.36 -7.66 -25.69
C GLN A 231 19.06 -6.38 -24.88
N MET A 232 19.10 -5.18 -25.48
CA MET A 232 18.87 -3.92 -24.74
C MET A 232 17.41 -3.43 -24.68
N ASP A 233 16.48 -3.99 -25.45
CA ASP A 233 15.10 -3.46 -25.51
C ASP A 233 14.20 -3.91 -24.35
N TYR A 234 14.33 -5.15 -23.87
CA TYR A 234 13.54 -5.65 -22.74
C TYR A 234 13.77 -4.83 -21.44
N ALA A 235 14.98 -4.29 -21.24
CA ALA A 235 15.30 -3.45 -20.09
C ALA A 235 14.73 -2.02 -20.19
N ARG A 236 14.60 -1.46 -21.41
CA ARG A 236 14.00 -0.12 -21.61
C ARG A 236 12.49 -0.13 -21.38
N ILE A 237 11.80 -1.18 -21.83
CA ILE A 237 10.34 -1.34 -21.68
C ILE A 237 9.93 -1.42 -20.19
N CYS A 238 10.75 -2.02 -19.34
CA CYS A 238 10.41 -2.19 -17.92
C CYS A 238 10.62 -0.93 -17.06
N VAL A 239 11.58 -0.06 -17.41
CA VAL A 239 11.92 1.14 -16.62
C VAL A 239 11.13 2.37 -17.06
N ILE A 240 10.82 2.53 -18.35
CA ILE A 240 10.12 3.73 -18.85
C ILE A 240 8.62 3.71 -18.50
N ARG A 241 8.01 2.53 -18.28
CA ARG A 241 6.57 2.39 -17.97
C ARG A 241 6.19 2.58 -16.50
N LEU A 242 7.15 2.98 -15.63
CA LEU A 242 6.86 3.40 -14.25
C LEU A 242 6.67 4.92 -14.11
N SER A 243 6.94 5.70 -15.17
CA SER A 243 6.63 7.12 -15.22
C SER A 243 5.21 7.33 -15.76
N ILE A 244 4.31 7.71 -14.85
CA ILE A 244 3.10 8.54 -15.06
C ILE A 244 2.41 8.40 -16.43
N PRO A 245 1.25 7.72 -16.54
CA PRO A 245 0.35 7.96 -17.66
C PRO A 245 -0.27 9.36 -17.51
N VAL A 246 0.36 10.36 -18.12
CA VAL A 246 -0.29 11.63 -18.45
C VAL A 246 -1.49 11.30 -19.33
N PHE A 247 -2.62 11.92 -19.01
CA PHE A 247 -3.85 11.83 -19.78
C PHE A 247 -3.60 12.44 -21.18
N VAL A 248 -3.46 11.59 -22.20
CA VAL A 248 -3.50 12.03 -23.59
C VAL A 248 -4.86 11.59 -24.12
N SER A 249 -5.77 12.56 -24.22
CA SER A 249 -7.04 12.39 -24.93
C SER A 249 -6.75 12.51 -26.42
N ASP A 250 -6.91 11.41 -27.18
CA ASP A 250 -6.92 11.49 -28.64
C ASP A 250 -8.24 12.11 -29.13
N PRO A 251 -8.20 12.90 -30.22
CA PRO A 251 -9.36 13.64 -30.72
C PRO A 251 -10.35 12.75 -31.47
N ILE A 252 -11.62 13.17 -31.45
CA ILE A 252 -12.70 12.58 -32.22
C ILE A 252 -12.36 12.67 -33.71
N ARG A 253 -12.14 11.52 -34.37
CA ARG A 253 -12.09 11.42 -35.84
C ARG A 253 -13.53 11.31 -36.35
N GLY A 254 -13.91 12.26 -37.20
CA GLY A 254 -15.25 12.33 -37.79
C GLY A 254 -15.58 11.15 -38.71
N THR A 255 -16.87 10.86 -38.82
CA THR A 255 -17.46 9.93 -39.79
C THR A 255 -18.05 10.74 -40.95
N ASP A 256 -17.38 10.71 -42.10
CA ASP A 256 -18.01 11.01 -43.39
C ASP A 256 -18.42 9.67 -44.02
N THR A 257 -19.73 9.39 -44.08
CA THR A 257 -20.48 8.67 -45.14
C THR A 257 -21.93 8.43 -44.71
#